data_AF-A0A428W861-F1
#
_entry.id   AF-A0A428W861-F1
#
_cell.length_a   1.000
_cell.length_b   1.000
_cell.length_c   1.000
_cell.angle_alpha   90.00
_cell.angle_beta   90.00
_cell.angle_gamma   90.00
#
_symmetry.space_group_name_H-M   'P 1'
#
loop_
_entity.id
_entity.type
_entity.pdbx_description
1 polymer ?
#
loop_
_entity_poly.entity_id
_entity_poly.type
_entity_poly.pdbx_seq_one_letter_code
_entity_poly.pdbx_strand_id
1 'polypeptide(L)'
;MNTDLTRNSGTDSTTDTATGPAADARVPAQAVAPDTGARTDEAAALIAGARERIDDLDARIIGLVRERMAVSAAIQEARITSGGRRVNLSREMEVLHHYREQLGKPGTALAMTLLDLCRGRV
;
A
#
# COMPACT_ATOMS: atom_id res chain seq x y z
N MET A 1 84.32 -16.60 6.19
CA MET A 1 85.41 -15.91 6.91
C MET A 1 84.88 -14.53 7.24
N ASN A 2 84.45 -14.36 8.49
CA ASN A 2 84.15 -13.14 9.28
C ASN A 2 83.35 -12.03 8.56
N THR A 3 82.22 -11.52 9.05
CA THR A 3 81.88 -10.78 10.29
C THR A 3 80.39 -10.41 10.06
N ASP A 4 79.47 -10.28 11.00
CA ASP A 4 79.52 -9.49 12.21
C ASP A 4 78.32 -9.86 13.08
N LEU A 5 78.56 -9.86 14.38
CA LEU A 5 77.62 -10.20 15.44
C LEU A 5 77.39 -8.90 16.21
N THR A 6 76.21 -8.28 16.12
CA THR A 6 75.76 -7.35 17.16
C THR A 6 74.24 -7.28 17.27
N ARG A 7 73.77 -7.89 18.37
CA ARG A 7 72.75 -7.40 19.32
C ARG A 7 71.46 -6.79 18.75
N ASN A 8 70.35 -7.46 19.03
CA ASN A 8 69.44 -6.91 20.05
C ASN A 8 68.72 -8.03 20.80
N SER A 9 68.77 -7.97 22.13
CA SER A 9 68.09 -8.85 23.07
C SER A 9 66.93 -8.10 23.71
N GLY A 10 65.79 -8.78 23.85
CA GLY A 10 64.65 -8.42 24.69
C GLY A 10 63.46 -9.24 24.21
N THR A 11 63.20 -10.45 24.72
CA THR A 11 62.45 -10.76 25.97
C THR A 11 61.23 -9.82 26.12
N ASP A 12 59.98 -10.25 26.19
CA ASP A 12 59.47 -11.50 26.75
C ASP A 12 57.98 -11.68 26.42
N SER A 13 57.47 -12.87 26.71
CA SER A 13 56.05 -13.25 26.86
C SER A 13 55.35 -13.89 25.68
N THR A 14 55.67 -15.17 25.52
CA THR A 14 54.77 -16.22 25.04
C THR A 14 53.65 -16.46 26.06
N THR A 15 52.39 -16.43 25.61
CA THR A 15 51.38 -17.41 26.05
C THR A 15 50.45 -17.72 24.88
N ASP A 16 50.68 -18.91 24.35
CA ASP A 16 49.77 -19.74 23.57
C ASP A 16 48.50 -20.07 24.40
N THR A 17 47.34 -20.27 23.74
CA THR A 17 46.43 -21.44 23.88
C THR A 17 44.99 -21.13 23.43
N ALA A 18 44.64 -21.75 22.29
CA ALA A 18 43.40 -22.46 21.91
C ALA A 18 41.99 -21.83 21.95
N THR A 19 41.38 -21.84 20.75
CA THR A 19 40.12 -22.52 20.35
C THR A 19 38.85 -22.37 21.19
N GLY A 20 37.83 -21.78 20.56
CA GLY A 20 36.41 -22.06 20.81
C GLY A 20 35.48 -21.09 20.07
N PRO A 21 34.71 -21.53 19.05
CA PRO A 21 33.75 -20.68 18.34
C PRO A 21 32.46 -20.63 19.14
N ALA A 22 32.04 -19.45 19.60
CA ALA A 22 30.75 -19.34 20.26
C ALA A 22 30.11 -17.96 20.03
N ALA A 23 28.85 -18.04 19.62
CA ALA A 23 27.88 -16.98 19.51
C ALA A 23 28.17 -15.98 18.39
N ASP A 24 27.97 -16.47 17.17
CA ASP A 24 26.97 -15.87 16.28
C ASP A 24 25.85 -15.28 17.16
N ALA A 25 25.96 -13.99 17.49
CA ALA A 25 24.83 -13.21 17.96
C ALA A 25 23.93 -13.07 16.74
N ARG A 26 23.24 -14.16 16.44
CA ARG A 26 22.12 -14.17 15.52
C ARG A 26 21.13 -13.22 16.16
N VAL A 27 21.22 -11.95 15.74
CA VAL A 27 20.07 -11.05 15.66
C VAL A 27 18.95 -11.98 15.25
N PRO A 28 17.91 -12.19 16.09
CA PRO A 28 16.84 -13.09 15.71
C PRO A 28 16.43 -12.55 14.35
N ALA A 29 16.59 -13.39 13.32
CA ALA A 29 16.16 -13.06 11.99
C ALA A 29 14.71 -12.67 12.23
N GLN A 30 14.43 -11.36 12.21
CA GLN A 30 13.09 -10.86 12.15
C GLN A 30 12.59 -11.54 10.90
N ALA A 31 11.86 -12.64 11.09
CA ALA A 31 10.99 -13.19 10.08
C ALA A 31 10.33 -11.96 9.52
N VAL A 32 10.58 -11.70 8.23
CA VAL A 32 10.24 -10.43 7.58
C VAL A 32 8.73 -10.29 7.73
N ALA A 33 8.32 -9.70 8.84
CA ALA A 33 6.95 -9.39 9.10
C ALA A 33 6.61 -8.38 8.01
N PRO A 34 5.47 -8.52 7.33
CA PRO A 34 5.06 -7.54 6.34
C PRO A 34 5.20 -6.15 6.97
N ASP A 35 5.63 -5.17 6.18
CA ASP A 35 5.83 -3.78 6.60
C ASP A 35 4.47 -3.16 6.99
N THR A 36 4.04 -3.53 8.18
CA THR A 36 2.75 -3.21 8.81
C THR A 36 2.93 -2.02 9.74
N GLY A 37 4.17 -1.65 10.09
CA GLY A 37 4.48 -0.67 11.13
C GLY A 37 4.09 -1.11 12.55
N ALA A 38 3.62 -2.36 12.71
CA ALA A 38 3.18 -2.91 13.99
C ALA A 38 4.36 -3.16 14.93
N ARG A 39 4.11 -2.97 16.23
CA ARG A 39 5.12 -3.23 17.28
C ARG A 39 4.93 -4.58 17.97
N THR A 40 3.91 -5.35 17.60
CA THR A 40 3.62 -6.70 18.10
C THR A 40 3.20 -7.61 16.95
N ASP A 41 3.48 -8.91 17.08
CA ASP A 41 3.15 -9.91 16.06
C ASP A 41 1.63 -10.06 15.86
N GLU A 42 0.86 -9.96 16.95
CA GLU A 42 -0.60 -9.97 16.90
C GLU A 42 -1.15 -8.78 16.10
N ALA A 43 -0.63 -7.57 16.35
CA ALA A 43 -1.02 -6.40 15.58
C ALA A 43 -0.59 -6.51 14.11
N ALA A 44 0.60 -7.09 13.84
CA ALA A 44 1.06 -7.33 12.48
C ALA A 44 0.12 -8.27 11.71
N ALA A 45 -0.29 -9.38 12.34
CA ALA A 45 -1.23 -10.34 11.75
C ALA A 45 -2.61 -9.71 11.49
N LEU A 46 -3.13 -8.92 12.44
CA LEU A 46 -4.40 -8.22 12.27
C LEU A 46 -4.35 -7.22 11.12
N ILE A 47 -3.27 -6.42 11.02
CA ILE A 47 -3.11 -5.43 9.95
C ILE A 47 -3.01 -6.13 8.58
N ALA A 48 -2.25 -7.23 8.50
CA ALA A 48 -2.13 -7.99 7.26
C ALA A 48 -3.50 -8.50 6.78
N GLY A 49 -4.29 -9.14 7.65
CA GLY A 49 -5.63 -9.60 7.28
C GLY A 49 -6.62 -8.47 6.99
N ALA A 50 -6.50 -7.33 7.67
CA ALA A 50 -7.32 -6.14 7.38
C ALA A 50 -7.00 -5.55 5.99
N ARG A 51 -5.73 -5.54 5.58
CA ARG A 51 -5.30 -5.07 4.25
C ARG A 51 -5.84 -5.97 3.14
N GLU A 52 -5.74 -7.30 3.30
CA GLU A 52 -6.34 -8.25 2.35
C GLU A 52 -7.85 -8.01 2.18
N ARG A 53 -8.56 -7.76 3.28
CA ARG A 53 -9.98 -7.40 3.22
C ARG A 53 -10.24 -6.07 2.52
N ILE A 54 -9.35 -5.08 2.66
CA ILE A 54 -9.45 -3.81 1.93
C ILE A 54 -9.25 -4.05 0.44
N ASP A 55 -8.27 -4.86 0.04
CA ASP A 55 -8.02 -5.18 -1.36
C ASP A 55 -9.25 -5.85 -2.01
N ASP A 56 -9.91 -6.77 -1.30
CA ASP A 56 -11.17 -7.40 -1.74
C ASP A 56 -12.34 -6.39 -1.85
N LEU A 57 -12.40 -5.41 -0.96
CA LEU A 57 -13.40 -4.34 -1.03
C LEU A 57 -13.13 -3.42 -2.22
N ASP A 58 -11.87 -3.05 -2.44
CA ASP A 58 -11.46 -2.18 -3.54
C ASP A 58 -11.70 -2.83 -4.90
N ALA A 59 -11.41 -4.13 -5.05
CA ALA A 59 -11.75 -4.88 -6.25
C ALA A 59 -13.26 -4.83 -6.57
N ARG A 60 -14.11 -4.97 -5.54
CA ARG A 60 -15.57 -4.86 -5.68
C ARG A 60 -16.02 -3.43 -6.00
N ILE A 61 -15.45 -2.42 -5.35
CA ILE A 61 -15.74 -1.01 -5.62
C ILE A 61 -15.39 -0.69 -7.08
N ILE A 62 -14.22 -1.10 -7.57
CA ILE A 62 -13.80 -0.90 -8.97
C ILE A 62 -14.78 -1.59 -9.92
N GLY A 63 -15.21 -2.82 -9.62
CA GLY A 63 -16.23 -3.53 -10.38
C GLY A 63 -17.54 -2.74 -10.49
N LEU A 64 -18.06 -2.27 -9.36
CA LEU A 64 -19.29 -1.47 -9.29
C LEU A 64 -19.16 -0.13 -10.02
N VAL A 65 -18.01 0.54 -9.94
CA VAL A 65 -17.77 1.79 -10.66
C VAL A 65 -17.79 1.56 -12.17
N ARG A 66 -17.13 0.49 -12.66
CA ARG A 66 -17.16 0.13 -14.09
C ARG A 66 -18.56 -0.20 -14.57
N GLU A 67 -19.33 -0.96 -13.80
CA GLU A 67 -20.72 -1.26 -14.11
C GLU A 67 -21.57 0.03 -14.18
N ARG A 68 -21.43 0.92 -13.18
CA ARG A 68 -22.10 2.22 -13.17
C ARG A 68 -21.75 3.06 -14.40
N MET A 69 -20.49 3.04 -14.85
CA MET A 69 -20.06 3.73 -16.07
C MET A 69 -20.74 3.16 -17.31
N ALA A 70 -20.81 1.83 -17.45
CA ALA A 70 -21.47 1.17 -18.58
C ALA A 70 -22.98 1.51 -18.64
N VAL A 71 -23.67 1.44 -17.49
CA VAL A 71 -25.08 1.83 -17.38
C VAL A 71 -25.27 3.31 -17.70
N SER A 72 -24.37 4.18 -17.22
CA SER A 72 -24.42 5.60 -17.54
C SER A 72 -24.28 5.82 -19.04
N ALA A 73 -23.31 5.20 -19.70
CA ALA A 73 -23.12 5.32 -21.14
C ALA A 73 -24.39 4.91 -21.93
N ALA A 74 -25.04 3.81 -21.55
CA ALA A 74 -26.30 3.38 -22.18
C ALA A 74 -27.43 4.42 -22.02
N ILE A 75 -27.55 5.05 -20.85
CA ILE A 75 -28.51 6.13 -20.61
C ILE A 75 -28.20 7.35 -21.48
N GLN A 76 -26.93 7.72 -21.60
CA GLN A 76 -26.52 8.88 -22.40
C GLN A 76 -26.80 8.64 -23.89
N GLU A 77 -26.50 7.45 -24.39
CA GLU A 77 -26.81 7.06 -25.76
C GLU A 77 -28.31 7.18 -26.03
N ALA A 78 -29.14 6.54 -25.20
CA ALA A 78 -30.60 6.62 -25.33
C ALA A 78 -31.13 8.05 -25.35
N ARG A 79 -30.59 8.95 -24.50
CA ARG A 79 -30.95 10.38 -24.49
C ARG A 79 -30.57 11.09 -25.78
N ILE A 80 -29.37 10.83 -26.31
CA ILE A 80 -28.88 11.48 -27.52
C ILE A 80 -29.69 11.00 -28.72
N THR A 81 -29.92 9.69 -28.84
CA THR A 81 -30.72 9.10 -29.93
C THR A 81 -32.16 9.62 -29.90
N SER A 82 -32.71 9.95 -28.73
CA SER A 82 -34.04 10.56 -28.59
C SER A 82 -34.08 12.08 -28.80
N GLY A 83 -32.98 12.71 -29.25
CA GLY A 83 -32.89 14.17 -29.44
C GLY A 83 -32.75 14.98 -28.15
N GLY A 84 -32.51 14.32 -27.03
CA GLY A 84 -32.35 14.93 -25.71
C GLY A 84 -30.93 15.44 -25.44
N ARG A 85 -30.77 16.13 -24.31
CA ARG A 85 -29.46 16.58 -23.84
C ARG A 85 -28.66 15.42 -23.27
N ARG A 86 -27.34 15.44 -23.50
CA ARG A 86 -26.40 14.49 -22.90
C ARG A 86 -26.40 14.54 -21.37
N VAL A 87 -26.77 15.63 -20.71
CA VAL A 87 -26.73 15.72 -19.23
C VAL A 87 -28.05 16.21 -18.66
N ASN A 88 -28.45 15.65 -17.52
CA ASN A 88 -29.58 16.11 -16.71
C ASN A 88 -29.07 16.61 -15.35
N LEU A 89 -29.06 17.93 -15.16
CA LEU A 89 -28.55 18.58 -13.95
C LEU A 89 -29.34 18.17 -12.69
N SER A 90 -30.67 18.04 -12.77
CA SER A 90 -31.48 17.61 -11.62
C SER A 90 -31.04 16.24 -11.12
N ARG A 91 -30.81 15.31 -12.05
CA ARG A 91 -30.35 13.97 -11.69
C ARG A 91 -28.93 13.97 -11.13
N GLU A 92 -28.04 14.81 -11.64
CA GLU A 92 -26.69 14.97 -11.06
C GLU A 92 -26.77 15.50 -9.63
N MET A 93 -27.63 16.50 -9.36
CA MET A 93 -27.83 17.04 -8.02
C MET A 93 -28.38 16.00 -7.03
N GLU A 94 -29.30 15.14 -7.46
CA GLU A 94 -29.79 14.02 -6.64
C GLU A 94 -28.66 13.04 -6.26
N VAL A 95 -27.76 12.74 -7.20
CA VAL A 95 -26.60 11.87 -6.94
C VAL A 95 -25.65 12.52 -5.93
N LEU A 96 -25.34 13.81 -6.10
CA LEU A 96 -24.49 14.55 -5.16
C LEU A 96 -25.09 14.53 -3.75
N HIS A 97 -26.39 14.79 -3.62
CA HIS A 97 -27.08 14.76 -2.34
C HIS A 97 -27.06 13.36 -1.72
N HIS A 98 -27.37 12.32 -2.50
CA HIS A 98 -27.37 10.94 -2.01
C HIS A 98 -26.02 10.53 -1.41
N TYR A 99 -24.91 10.81 -2.09
CA TYR A 99 -23.58 10.49 -1.58
C TYR A 99 -23.22 11.34 -0.35
N ARG A 100 -23.65 12.61 -0.31
CA ARG A 100 -23.44 13.47 0.86
C ARG A 100 -24.19 12.99 2.09
N GLU A 101 -25.42 12.51 1.94
CA GLU A 101 -26.18 11.97 3.07
C GLU A 101 -25.52 10.71 3.64
N GLN A 102 -24.98 9.84 2.78
CA GLN A 102 -24.40 8.57 3.21
C GLN A 102 -22.96 8.69 3.74
N LEU A 103 -22.16 9.61 3.18
CA LEU A 103 -20.72 9.72 3.46
C LEU A 103 -20.31 11.09 4.02
N GLY A 104 -21.27 11.96 4.29
CA GLY A 104 -21.03 13.33 4.74
C GLY A 104 -20.35 14.21 3.68
N LYS A 105 -19.56 15.19 4.13
CA LYS A 105 -18.88 16.16 3.26
C LYS A 105 -18.00 15.48 2.17
N PRO A 106 -17.17 14.45 2.48
CA PRO A 106 -16.37 13.74 1.48
C PRO A 106 -17.21 13.07 0.38
N GLY A 107 -18.45 12.68 0.67
CA GLY A 107 -19.35 12.06 -0.30
C GLY A 107 -19.60 12.90 -1.54
N THR A 108 -19.68 14.22 -1.39
CA THR A 108 -19.84 15.14 -2.52
C THR A 108 -18.68 15.03 -3.52
N ALA A 109 -17.44 14.97 -3.01
CA ALA A 109 -16.25 14.89 -3.85
C ALA A 109 -16.19 13.55 -4.58
N LEU A 110 -16.51 12.45 -3.89
CA LEU A 110 -16.59 11.13 -4.51
C LEU A 110 -17.64 11.10 -5.64
N ALA A 111 -18.84 11.64 -5.39
CA ALA A 111 -19.89 11.71 -6.40
C ALA A 111 -19.49 12.56 -7.61
N MET A 112 -18.80 13.69 -7.40
CA MET A 112 -18.25 14.49 -8.49
C MET A 112 -17.28 13.67 -9.35
N THR A 113 -16.33 12.98 -8.74
CA THR A 113 -15.38 12.11 -9.48
C THR A 113 -16.10 11.03 -10.28
N LEU A 114 -17.13 10.38 -9.71
CA LEU A 114 -17.92 9.37 -10.42
C LEU A 114 -18.71 9.95 -11.61
N LEU A 115 -19.25 11.16 -11.46
CA LEU A 115 -19.92 11.87 -12.56
C LEU A 115 -18.92 12.27 -13.65
N ASP A 116 -17.72 12.70 -13.28
CA ASP A 116 -16.61 13.02 -14.20
C ASP A 116 -16.17 11.83 -15.04
N LEU A 117 -15.99 10.66 -14.41
CA LEU A 117 -15.69 9.41 -15.09
C LEU A 117 -16.77 9.04 -16.12
N CYS A 118 -18.05 9.22 -15.77
CA CYS A 118 -19.17 8.84 -16.64
C CYS A 118 -19.38 9.80 -17.84
N ARG A 119 -18.87 11.03 -17.75
CA ARG A 119 -18.99 12.05 -18.81
C ARG A 119 -17.71 12.21 -19.65
N GLY A 120 -16.66 11.44 -19.35
CA GLY A 120 -15.39 11.47 -20.09
C GLY A 120 -14.58 12.76 -19.88
N ARG A 121 -14.61 13.34 -18.67
CA ARG A 121 -13.91 14.59 -18.34
C ARG A 121 -12.61 14.42 -17.55
N VAL A 122 -12.11 13.17 -17.48
CA VAL A 122 -10.86 12.76 -16.83
C VAL A 122 -9.91 12.15 -17.83
#